data_AF-A0A965VVF1-F1
#
_entry.id   AF-A0A965VVF1-F1
#
_cell.length_a   1.000
_cell.length_b   1.000
_cell.length_c   1.000
_cell.angle_alpha   90.00
_cell.angle_beta   90.00
_cell.angle_gamma   90.00
#
_symmetry.space_group_name_H-M   'P 1'
#
loop_
_entity.id
_entity.type
_entity.pdbx_description
1 polymer ?
#
loop_
_entity_poly.entity_id
_entity_poly.type
_entity_poly.pdbx_seq_one_letter_code
_entity_poly.pdbx_strand_id
1 'polypeptide(L)'
;MIKIDLSVREAVDLAIYCPAEMREKIVAALESAIDGKEQYHVTITGGMTMNNRISCIKAVRQHTGWGLKEAKDWTDGMVGHWDVYGVWQKGYVNQISVRLKTTEAAENLLRDLKNAGCEGYLS
;
A
#
# COMPACT_ATOMS: atom_id res chain seq x y z
N MET A 1 -19.51 4.74 20.03
CA MET A 1 -19.70 4.81 18.57
C MET A 1 -20.68 3.72 18.20
N ILE A 2 -21.83 4.07 17.59
CA ILE A 2 -22.83 3.08 17.17
C ILE A 2 -22.47 2.66 15.75
N LYS A 3 -22.31 1.36 15.50
CA LYS A 3 -22.17 0.80 14.15
C LYS A 3 -23.53 0.35 13.68
N ILE A 4 -23.92 0.79 12.48
CA ILE A 4 -25.16 0.41 11.83
C ILE A 4 -24.75 -0.23 10.51
N ASP A 5 -25.13 -1.49 10.32
CA ASP A 5 -24.95 -2.20 9.05
C ASP A 5 -26.20 -1.98 8.19
N LEU A 6 -26.01 -1.47 6.98
CA LEU A 6 -27.05 -1.17 6.00
C LEU A 6 -26.61 -1.72 4.65
N SER A 7 -27.55 -2.20 3.85
CA SER A 7 -27.29 -2.48 2.44
C SER A 7 -27.07 -1.16 1.67
N VAL A 8 -26.36 -1.23 0.53
CA VAL A 8 -26.16 -0.06 -0.35
C VAL A 8 -27.50 0.57 -0.76
N ARG A 9 -28.52 -0.25 -1.00
CA ARG A 9 -29.88 0.23 -1.32
C ARG A 9 -30.47 1.05 -0.18
N GLU A 10 -30.43 0.54 1.05
CA GLU A 10 -30.97 1.24 2.23
C GLU A 10 -30.22 2.54 2.52
N ALA A 11 -28.89 2.56 2.33
CA ALA A 11 -28.09 3.76 2.50
C ALA A 11 -28.44 4.85 1.47
N VAL A 12 -28.68 4.46 0.22
CA VAL A 12 -29.11 5.37 -0.85
C VAL A 12 -30.52 5.89 -0.60
N ASP A 13 -31.46 5.02 -0.21
CA ASP A 13 -32.82 5.42 0.14
C ASP A 13 -32.81 6.41 1.33
N LEU A 14 -32.00 6.14 2.36
CA LEU A 14 -31.81 7.06 3.47
C LEU A 14 -31.29 8.43 3.00
N ALA A 15 -30.29 8.44 2.12
CA ALA A 15 -29.70 9.68 1.59
C ALA A 15 -30.71 10.57 0.84
N ILE A 16 -31.74 9.99 0.22
CA ILE A 16 -32.81 10.73 -0.48
C ILE A 16 -33.69 11.52 0.49
N TYR A 17 -34.00 10.94 1.66
CA TYR A 17 -34.91 11.54 2.64
C TYR A 17 -34.20 12.36 3.74
N CYS A 18 -32.86 12.38 3.74
CA CYS A 18 -32.07 13.12 4.71
C CYS A 18 -31.84 14.60 4.32
N PRO A 19 -31.60 15.49 5.32
CA PRO A 19 -31.16 16.86 5.07
C PRO A 19 -29.85 16.92 4.27
N ALA A 20 -29.66 18.00 3.51
CA ALA A 20 -28.53 18.14 2.58
C ALA A 20 -27.16 17.82 3.22
N GLU A 21 -26.89 18.32 4.43
CA GLU A 21 -25.64 18.06 5.13
C GLU A 21 -25.39 16.57 5.41
N MET A 22 -26.45 15.82 5.75
CA MET A 22 -26.35 14.39 6.03
C MET A 22 -26.26 13.58 4.73
N ARG A 23 -26.97 14.00 3.68
CA ARG A 23 -26.85 13.41 2.34
C ARG A 23 -25.42 13.52 1.81
N GLU A 24 -24.80 14.70 1.90
CA GLU A 24 -23.41 14.90 1.49
C GLU A 24 -22.45 13.97 2.26
N LYS A 25 -22.64 13.78 3.57
CA LYS A 25 -21.83 12.85 4.37
C LYS A 25 -22.01 11.38 3.93
N ILE A 26 -23.24 10.96 3.62
CA ILE A 26 -23.51 9.60 3.15
C ILE A 26 -22.93 9.38 1.75
N VAL A 27 -23.13 10.34 0.84
CA VAL A 27 -22.58 10.28 -0.53
C VAL A 27 -21.05 10.27 -0.49
N ALA A 28 -20.41 11.15 0.28
CA ALA A 28 -18.95 11.16 0.43
C ALA A 28 -18.41 9.85 1.01
N ALA A 29 -19.11 9.23 1.96
CA ALA A 29 -18.73 7.92 2.49
C ALA A 29 -18.86 6.82 1.42
N LEU A 30 -19.96 6.80 0.67
CA LEU A 30 -20.16 5.87 -0.44
C LEU A 30 -19.11 6.08 -1.55
N GLU A 31 -18.83 7.33 -1.94
CA GLU A 31 -17.80 7.66 -2.91
C GLU A 31 -16.41 7.26 -2.43
N SER A 32 -16.07 7.46 -1.15
CA SER A 32 -14.78 6.99 -0.61
C SER A 32 -14.63 5.46 -0.68
N ALA A 33 -15.73 4.74 -0.45
CA ALA A 33 -15.78 3.29 -0.52
C ALA A 33 -15.76 2.76 -1.97
N ILE A 34 -16.33 3.50 -2.92
CA ILE A 34 -16.40 3.13 -4.34
C ILE A 34 -15.13 3.53 -5.11
N ASP A 35 -14.62 4.74 -4.90
CA ASP A 35 -13.42 5.25 -5.60
C ASP A 35 -12.12 4.58 -5.12
N GLY A 36 -12.15 3.78 -4.05
CA GLY A 36 -10.94 3.18 -3.48
C GLY A 36 -9.91 4.24 -3.06
N LYS A 37 -10.38 5.41 -2.60
CA LYS A 37 -9.51 6.52 -2.15
C LYS A 37 -8.74 6.21 -0.87
N GLU A 38 -9.00 5.07 -0.24
CA GLU A 38 -8.07 4.50 0.74
C GLU A 38 -6.80 4.07 0.00
N GLN A 39 -5.80 4.95 0.01
CA GLN A 39 -4.45 4.57 -0.40
C GLN A 39 -3.88 3.67 0.68
N TYR A 40 -3.75 2.38 0.37
CA TYR A 40 -3.12 1.44 1.29
C TYR A 40 -1.61 1.57 1.17
N HIS A 41 -0.95 1.93 2.26
CA HIS A 41 0.49 2.03 2.29
C HIS A 41 1.08 0.80 2.98
N VAL A 42 1.95 0.08 2.29
CA VAL A 42 2.82 -0.92 2.96
C VAL A 42 4.12 -0.22 3.29
N THR A 43 4.43 -0.11 4.59
CA THR A 43 5.67 0.50 5.08
C THR A 43 6.60 -0.59 5.60
N ILE A 44 7.81 -0.65 5.05
CA ILE A 44 8.87 -1.57 5.47
C ILE A 44 9.88 -0.79 6.31
N THR A 45 10.18 -1.31 7.50
CA THR A 45 11.05 -0.70 8.51
C THR A 45 12.39 -1.42 8.67
N GLY A 46 12.49 -2.67 8.21
CA GLY A 46 13.71 -3.47 8.41
C GLY A 46 13.71 -4.80 7.64
N GLY A 47 14.75 -5.60 7.87
CA GLY A 47 14.88 -6.97 7.36
C GLY A 47 15.20 -7.09 5.86
N MET A 48 15.16 -6.02 5.08
CA MET A 48 15.58 -6.04 3.67
C MET A 48 17.11 -6.00 3.56
N THR A 49 17.67 -7.00 2.89
CA THR A 49 19.11 -7.22 2.71
C THR A 49 19.41 -7.58 1.26
N MET A 50 20.68 -7.66 0.87
CA MET A 50 21.06 -8.08 -0.49
C MET A 50 20.65 -9.52 -0.81
N ASN A 51 20.52 -10.38 0.20
CA ASN A 51 20.21 -11.80 0.00
C ASN A 51 18.73 -12.04 -0.32
N ASN A 52 17.81 -11.28 0.28
CA ASN A 52 16.37 -11.41 0.05
C ASN A 52 15.81 -10.38 -0.94
N ARG A 53 16.67 -9.49 -1.46
CA ARG A 53 16.28 -8.40 -2.37
C ARG A 53 15.53 -8.87 -3.61
N ILE A 54 15.96 -9.96 -4.25
CA ILE A 54 15.32 -10.47 -5.47
C ILE A 54 13.88 -10.89 -5.18
N SER A 55 13.64 -11.56 -4.06
CA SER A 55 12.29 -11.95 -3.61
C SER A 55 11.43 -10.72 -3.33
N CYS A 56 12.00 -9.69 -2.71
CA CYS A 56 11.29 -8.44 -2.45
C CYS A 56 10.89 -7.72 -3.75
N ILE A 57 11.81 -7.61 -4.71
CA ILE A 57 11.53 -7.02 -6.03
C ILE A 57 10.40 -7.80 -6.72
N LYS A 58 10.42 -9.14 -6.66
CA LYS A 58 9.37 -9.97 -7.25
C LYS A 58 8.00 -9.71 -6.60
N ALA A 59 7.94 -9.68 -5.27
CA ALA A 59 6.70 -9.42 -4.54
C ALA A 59 6.12 -8.04 -4.87
N VAL A 60 6.96 -7.00 -4.85
CA VAL A 60 6.54 -5.63 -5.20
C VAL A 60 5.97 -5.60 -6.61
N ARG A 61 6.68 -6.15 -7.61
CA ARG A 61 6.19 -6.15 -9.00
C ARG A 61 4.86 -6.85 -9.17
N GLN A 62 4.64 -7.96 -8.47
CA GLN A 62 3.41 -8.75 -8.58
C GLN A 62 2.18 -7.99 -8.06
N HIS A 63 2.33 -7.24 -6.97
CA HIS A 63 1.20 -6.58 -6.29
C HIS A 63 1.01 -5.11 -6.67
N THR A 64 2.08 -4.41 -7.09
CA THR A 64 2.01 -2.99 -7.50
C THR A 64 1.90 -2.80 -9.00
N GLY A 65 2.27 -3.82 -9.80
CA GLY A 65 2.36 -3.72 -11.25
C GLY A 65 3.56 -2.92 -11.75
N TRP A 66 4.52 -2.60 -10.87
CA TRP A 66 5.71 -1.83 -11.23
C TRP A 66 6.62 -2.54 -12.23
N GLY A 67 7.30 -1.73 -13.04
CA GLY A 67 8.39 -2.17 -13.89
C GLY A 67 9.59 -2.64 -13.06
N LEU A 68 10.50 -3.39 -13.70
CA LEU A 68 11.71 -3.88 -13.02
C LEU A 68 12.56 -2.73 -12.47
N LYS A 69 12.67 -1.64 -13.23
CA LYS A 69 13.43 -0.44 -12.81
C LYS A 69 12.85 0.17 -11.54
N GLU A 70 11.54 0.44 -11.52
CA GLU A 70 10.86 1.07 -10.38
C GLU A 70 10.98 0.22 -9.11
N ALA A 71 10.74 -1.08 -9.21
CA ALA A 71 10.88 -1.99 -8.08
C ALA A 71 12.33 -2.10 -7.59
N LYS A 72 13.30 -2.08 -8.51
CA LYS A 72 14.72 -2.09 -8.17
C LYS A 72 15.11 -0.80 -7.44
N ASP A 73 14.78 0.36 -7.99
CA ASP A 73 15.10 1.68 -7.43
C ASP A 73 14.47 1.85 -6.03
N TRP A 74 13.27 1.32 -5.82
CA TRP A 74 12.63 1.27 -4.50
C TRP A 74 13.45 0.45 -3.49
N THR A 75 13.84 -0.78 -3.84
CA THR A 75 14.70 -1.60 -2.94
C THR A 75 16.11 -1.01 -2.75
N ASP A 76 16.66 -0.33 -3.75
CA ASP A 76 17.96 0.35 -3.68
C ASP A 76 17.96 1.46 -2.62
N GLY A 77 16.83 2.18 -2.46
CA GLY A 77 16.70 3.21 -1.44
C GLY A 77 16.92 2.69 -0.02
N MET A 78 16.54 1.44 0.25
CA MET A 78 16.62 0.83 1.57
C MET A 78 17.91 0.01 1.76
N VAL A 79 18.30 -0.80 0.77
CA VAL A 79 19.47 -1.71 0.88
C VAL A 79 20.76 -1.03 0.44
N GLY A 80 20.71 -0.20 -0.60
CA GLY A 80 21.87 0.32 -1.29
C GLY A 80 22.08 -0.31 -2.67
N HIS A 81 22.99 0.30 -3.43
CA HIS A 81 23.27 -0.06 -4.82
C HIS A 81 24.74 0.17 -5.18
N TRP A 82 25.20 -0.49 -6.23
CA TRP A 82 26.48 -0.17 -6.86
C TRP A 82 26.27 0.96 -7.87
N ASP A 83 27.11 1.99 -7.79
CA ASP A 83 27.10 3.07 -8.77
C ASP A 83 27.91 2.72 -10.04
N VAL A 84 27.94 3.64 -11.00
CA VAL A 84 28.63 3.48 -12.29
C VAL A 84 30.15 3.35 -12.12
N TYR A 85 30.70 3.80 -11.00
CA TYR A 85 32.12 3.71 -10.67
C TYR A 85 32.47 2.44 -9.88
N GLY A 86 31.49 1.56 -9.63
CA GLY A 86 31.67 0.34 -8.87
C GLY A 86 31.82 0.58 -7.36
N VAL A 87 31.33 1.71 -6.85
CA VAL A 87 31.33 2.03 -5.42
C VAL A 87 29.97 1.66 -4.81
N TRP A 88 30.00 1.03 -3.64
CA TRP A 88 28.79 0.67 -2.90
C TRP A 88 28.21 1.91 -2.23
N GLN A 89 27.00 2.29 -2.65
CA GLN A 89 26.20 3.33 -2.05
C GLN A 89 25.22 2.70 -1.07
N LYS A 90 25.32 3.05 0.22
CA LYS A 90 24.38 2.57 1.24
C LYS A 90 22.98 3.14 0.99
N GLY A 91 21.94 2.37 1.31
CA GLY A 91 20.57 2.86 1.33
C GLY A 91 20.42 4.13 2.19
N TYR A 92 19.63 5.08 1.71
CA TYR A 92 19.49 6.42 2.29
C TYR A 92 18.27 6.54 3.20
N VAL A 93 17.38 5.55 3.22
CA VAL A 93 16.16 5.56 4.04
C VAL A 93 16.11 4.42 5.03
N ASN A 94 15.66 4.72 6.25
CA ASN A 94 15.42 3.73 7.31
C ASN A 94 14.05 3.04 7.19
N GLN A 95 13.15 3.63 6.42
CA GLN A 95 11.85 3.06 6.11
C GLN A 95 11.45 3.45 4.69
N ILE A 96 10.71 2.57 4.03
CA ILE A 96 10.21 2.84 2.68
C ILE A 96 8.76 2.38 2.56
N SER A 97 7.93 3.20 1.94
CA SER A 97 6.51 2.91 1.74
C SER A 97 6.16 2.76 0.28
N VAL A 98 5.13 1.96 0.01
CA VAL A 98 4.56 1.79 -1.33
C VAL A 98 3.04 1.87 -1.27
N ARG A 99 2.46 2.56 -2.25
CA ARG A 99 1.02 2.76 -2.38
C ARG A 99 0.42 1.65 -3.23
N LEU A 100 -0.67 1.05 -2.75
CA LEU A 100 -1.44 0.06 -3.48
C LEU A 100 -2.89 0.50 -3.65
N LYS A 101 -3.54 -0.04 -4.69
CA LYS A 101 -4.91 0.30 -5.06
C LYS A 101 -5.97 -0.48 -4.28
N THR A 102 -5.62 -1.62 -3.70
CA THR A 102 -6.55 -2.49 -2.99
C THR A 102 -5.94 -2.98 -1.68
N THR A 103 -6.79 -3.17 -0.66
CA THR A 103 -6.40 -3.71 0.65
C THR A 103 -5.79 -5.09 0.52
N GLU A 104 -6.42 -5.95 -0.30
CA GLU A 104 -5.97 -7.31 -0.52
C GLU A 104 -4.57 -7.37 -1.12
N ALA A 105 -4.25 -6.49 -2.08
CA ALA A 105 -2.90 -6.40 -2.63
C ALA A 105 -1.88 -5.95 -1.58
N ALA A 106 -2.27 -5.02 -0.69
CA ALA A 106 -1.40 -4.54 0.37
C ALA A 106 -1.11 -5.62 1.42
N GLU A 107 -2.13 -6.37 1.84
CA GLU A 107 -1.99 -7.49 2.78
C GLU A 107 -1.14 -8.63 2.18
N ASN A 108 -1.41 -9.00 0.93
CA ASN A 108 -0.65 -10.04 0.24
C ASN A 108 0.81 -9.61 0.04
N LEU A 109 1.06 -8.35 -0.33
CA LEU A 109 2.41 -7.81 -0.44
C LEU A 109 3.14 -7.88 0.91
N LEU A 110 2.50 -7.44 2.01
CA LEU A 110 3.11 -7.48 3.32
C LEU A 110 3.43 -8.92 3.76
N ARG A 111 2.54 -9.87 3.46
CA ARG A 111 2.77 -11.30 3.74
C ARG A 111 3.98 -11.83 2.96
N ASP A 112 4.06 -11.53 1.67
CA ASP A 112 5.15 -12.01 0.82
C ASP A 112 6.50 -11.37 1.21
N LEU A 113 6.49 -10.09 1.60
CA LEU A 113 7.67 -9.41 2.13
C LEU A 113 8.11 -9.99 3.48
N LYS A 114 7.17 -10.32 4.38
CA LYS A 114 7.49 -11.02 5.64
C LYS A 114 8.06 -12.42 5.40
N ASN A 115 7.53 -13.16 4.44
CA ASN A 115 8.08 -14.46 4.03
C ASN A 115 9.49 -14.34 3.43
N ALA A 116 9.80 -13.21 2.80
CA ALA A 116 11.15 -12.89 2.35
C ALA A 116 12.08 -12.43 3.49
N GLY A 117 11.57 -12.26 4.72
CA GLY A 117 12.34 -11.83 5.89
C GLY A 117 12.36 -10.32 6.13
N CYS A 118 11.47 -9.55 5.48
CA CYS A 118 11.31 -8.13 5.74
C CYS A 118 10.34 -7.86 6.90
N GLU A 119 10.56 -6.74 7.58
CA GLU A 119 9.72 -6.26 8.67
C GLU A 119 8.97 -5.00 8.25
N GLY A 120 7.65 -4.97 8.48
CA GLY A 120 6.81 -3.86 8.08
C GLY A 120 5.36 -3.98 8.54
N TYR A 121 4.58 -2.94 8.25
CA TYR A 121 3.18 -2.80 8.64
C TYR A 121 2.35 -2.11 7.54
N LEU A 122 1.03 -2.26 7.63
CA LEU A 122 0.06 -1.52 6.82
C LEU A 122 -0.23 -0.17 7.50
N SER A 123 -0.21 0.90 6.71
CA SER A 123 -0.42 2.29 7.11
C SER A 123 -1.41 3.01 6.20
#